data_AF-A0A432TNM1-F1
#
_entry.id   AF-A0A432TNM1-F1
#
_cell.length_a   1.000
_cell.length_b   1.000
_cell.length_c   1.000
_cell.angle_alpha   90.00
_cell.angle_beta   90.00
_cell.angle_gamma   90.00
#
_symmetry.space_group_name_H-M   'P 1'
#
loop_
_entity.id
_entity.type
_entity.pdbx_description
1 polymer ?
#
loop_
_entity_poly.entity_id
_entity_poly.type
_entity_poly.pdbx_seq_one_letter_code
_entity_poly.pdbx_strand_id
1 'polypeptide(L)'
;MQVKKDRLSLVQKTIDESTEVISKAMIGSIQKVLVENKARKDDNMFGKTENMRNTHFKGDETLIGQIVNVKITGARGNSLMGELT
;
A
#
# COMPACT_ATOMS: atom_id res chain seq x y z
N MET A 1 18.39 -10.55 26.91
CA MET A 1 17.27 -10.03 26.08
C MET A 1 17.70 -8.98 25.05
N GLN A 2 18.80 -8.25 25.24
CA GLN A 2 19.23 -7.17 24.32
C GLN A 2 19.61 -7.69 22.93
N VAL A 3 20.52 -8.65 22.83
CA VAL A 3 21.02 -9.21 21.56
C VAL A 3 19.90 -9.68 20.62
N LYS A 4 18.85 -10.32 21.15
CA LYS A 4 17.71 -10.77 20.31
C LYS A 4 16.88 -9.60 19.78
N LYS A 5 16.75 -8.50 20.54
CA LYS A 5 16.08 -7.28 20.09
C LYS A 5 16.90 -6.59 18.99
N ASP A 6 18.22 -6.55 19.15
CA ASP A 6 19.11 -5.94 18.16
C ASP A 6 19.06 -6.70 16.83
N ARG A 7 19.08 -8.05 16.87
CA ARG A 7 18.91 -8.88 15.67
C ARG A 7 17.56 -8.67 14.99
N LEU A 8 16.48 -8.61 15.77
CA LEU A 8 15.14 -8.35 15.24
C LEU A 8 15.09 -6.97 14.56
N SER A 9 15.65 -5.94 15.19
CA SER A 9 15.68 -4.59 14.62
C SER A 9 16.47 -4.53 13.31
N LEU A 10 17.59 -5.25 13.22
CA LEU A 10 18.39 -5.30 12.00
C LEU A 10 17.61 -5.94 10.85
N VAL A 11 16.98 -7.09 11.10
CA VAL A 11 16.18 -7.80 10.09
C VAL A 11 14.99 -6.95 9.65
N GLN A 12 14.29 -6.32 10.61
CA GLN A 12 13.16 -5.45 10.29
C GLN A 12 13.59 -4.29 9.39
N LYS A 13 14.74 -3.66 9.69
CA LYS A 13 15.28 -2.58 8.87
C LYS A 13 15.55 -3.03 7.43
N THR A 14 16.18 -4.19 7.23
CA THR A 14 16.43 -4.73 5.88
C THR A 14 15.13 -5.02 5.11
N ILE A 15 14.11 -5.53 5.81
CA ILE A 15 12.79 -5.77 5.22
C ILE A 15 12.12 -4.45 4.82
N ASP A 16 12.19 -3.43 5.67
CA ASP A 16 11.58 -2.14 5.43
C ASP A 16 12.22 -1.43 4.22
N GLU A 17 13.56 -1.46 4.12
CA GLU A 17 14.32 -0.94 2.98
C GLU A 17 13.93 -1.65 1.67
N SER A 18 13.89 -2.99 1.68
CA SER A 18 13.49 -3.78 0.52
C SER A 18 12.05 -3.51 0.10
N THR A 19 11.16 -3.39 1.09
CA THR A 19 9.75 -3.07 0.87
C THR A 19 9.62 -1.73 0.17
N GLU A 20 10.33 -0.70 0.64
CA GLU A 20 10.27 0.65 0.10
C GLU A 20 10.76 0.72 -1.35
N VAL A 21 11.85 0.01 -1.68
CA VAL A 21 12.37 -0.09 -3.06
C VAL A 21 11.29 -0.66 -4.00
N ILE A 22 10.67 -1.77 -3.60
CA ILE A 22 9.62 -2.41 -4.41
C ILE A 22 8.41 -1.49 -4.56
N SER A 23 7.99 -0.79 -3.51
CA SER A 23 6.84 0.13 -3.58
C SER A 23 7.10 1.28 -4.54
N LYS A 24 8.29 1.87 -4.48
CA LYS A 24 8.69 2.97 -5.37
C LYS A 24 8.74 2.54 -6.82
N ALA A 25 9.17 1.30 -7.09
CA ALA A 25 9.16 0.74 -8.44
C ALA A 25 7.74 0.58 -9.03
N MET A 26 6.69 0.55 -8.19
CA MET A 26 5.31 0.48 -8.64
C MET A 26 4.71 1.85 -9.04
N ILE A 27 5.36 2.96 -8.71
CA ILE A 27 4.89 4.30 -9.07
C ILE A 27 4.82 4.42 -10.61
N GLY A 28 3.70 4.92 -11.12
CA GLY A 28 3.43 5.05 -12.55
C GLY A 28 2.73 3.84 -13.18
N SER A 29 2.71 2.68 -12.50
CA SER A 29 1.97 1.51 -12.97
C SER A 29 0.47 1.58 -12.62
N ILE A 30 -0.34 0.81 -13.35
CA ILE A 30 -1.75 0.57 -13.01
C ILE A 30 -1.83 -0.77 -12.28
N GLN A 31 -2.45 -0.76 -11.10
CA GLN A 31 -2.59 -1.92 -10.25
C GLN A 31 -4.08 -2.22 -10.02
N LYS A 32 -4.42 -3.50 -10.01
CA LYS A 32 -5.75 -3.95 -9.59
C LYS A 32 -5.82 -3.93 -8.07
N VAL A 33 -6.81 -3.21 -7.54
CA VAL A 33 -7.02 -3.01 -6.12
C VAL A 33 -8.40 -3.51 -5.74
N LEU A 34 -8.46 -4.48 -4.82
CA LEU A 34 -9.70 -4.83 -4.14
C LEU A 34 -10.00 -3.75 -3.10
N VAL A 35 -11.13 -3.06 -3.25
CA VAL A 35 -11.57 -2.04 -2.31
C VAL A 35 -12.21 -2.71 -1.10
N GLU A 36 -11.68 -2.46 0.09
CA GLU A 36 -12.17 -3.10 1.31
C GLU A 36 -13.00 -2.14 2.17
N ASN A 37 -12.52 -0.91 2.39
CA ASN A 37 -13.12 0.00 3.37
C ASN A 37 -12.82 1.46 3.04
N LYS A 38 -13.51 2.41 3.69
CA LYS A 38 -13.03 3.79 3.78
C LYS A 38 -11.69 3.88 4.51
N ALA A 39 -10.84 4.79 4.08
CA ALA A 39 -9.62 5.13 4.80
C ALA A 39 -9.96 5.80 6.13
N ARG A 40 -9.15 5.55 7.16
CA ARG A 40 -9.35 6.12 8.51
C ARG A 40 -9.11 7.64 8.58
N LYS A 41 -8.39 8.20 7.60
CA LYS A 41 -8.11 9.62 7.47
C LYS A 41 -8.48 10.00 6.04
N ASP A 42 -9.37 10.98 5.92
CA ASP A 42 -9.92 11.57 4.70
C ASP A 42 -11.00 10.76 3.98
N ASP A 43 -11.67 11.42 3.01
CA ASP A 43 -12.65 10.84 2.08
C ASP A 43 -11.99 9.93 1.01
N ASN A 44 -10.98 9.16 1.42
CA ASN A 44 -10.27 8.23 0.55
C ASN A 44 -10.79 6.81 0.78
N MET A 45 -10.67 5.98 -0.24
CA MET A 45 -10.87 4.54 -0.17
C MET A 45 -9.58 3.81 0.17
N PHE A 46 -9.72 2.68 0.85
CA PHE A 46 -8.66 1.76 1.20
C PHE A 46 -8.90 0.42 0.53
N GLY A 47 -7.84 -0.11 -0.06
CA GLY A 47 -7.87 -1.44 -0.65
C GLY A 47 -6.51 -2.11 -0.68
N LYS A 48 -6.48 -3.32 -1.21
CA LYS A 48 -5.27 -4.12 -1.36
C LYS A 48 -5.05 -4.50 -2.82
N THR A 49 -3.81 -4.38 -3.24
CA THR A 49 -3.35 -4.88 -4.54
C THR A 49 -3.15 -6.40 -4.52
N GLU A 50 -2.92 -7.01 -5.68
CA GLU A 50 -2.66 -8.46 -5.81
C GLU A 50 -1.43 -8.92 -4.99
N ASN A 51 -0.43 -8.05 -4.82
CA ASN A 51 0.72 -8.31 -3.95
C ASN A 51 0.51 -7.88 -2.48
N MET A 52 -0.76 -7.75 -2.06
CA MET A 52 -1.20 -7.45 -0.70
C MET A 52 -0.75 -6.09 -0.15
N ARG A 53 -0.33 -5.16 -1.01
CA ARG A 53 0.07 -3.81 -0.59
C ARG A 53 -1.15 -2.94 -0.36
N ASN A 54 -1.13 -2.26 0.78
CA ASN A 54 -2.14 -1.30 1.17
C ASN A 54 -2.16 -0.15 0.17
N THR A 55 -3.32 0.20 -0.37
CA THR A 55 -3.46 1.25 -1.37
C THR A 55 -4.55 2.22 -0.96
N HIS A 56 -4.20 3.49 -0.95
CA HIS A 56 -5.11 4.60 -0.69
C HIS A 56 -5.35 5.38 -1.97
N PHE A 57 -6.61 5.64 -2.28
CA PHE A 57 -6.98 6.40 -3.46
C PHE A 57 -8.32 7.10 -3.24
N LYS A 58 -8.59 8.16 -4.00
CA LYS A 58 -9.90 8.83 -3.96
C LYS A 58 -10.93 8.01 -4.71
N GLY A 59 -12.11 7.82 -4.13
CA GLY A 59 -13.19 7.04 -4.73
C GLY A 59 -14.45 7.04 -3.88
N ASP A 60 -15.52 6.49 -4.43
CA ASP A 60 -16.83 6.38 -3.78
C ASP A 60 -16.92 5.10 -2.94
N GLU A 61 -17.74 5.11 -1.87
CA GLU A 61 -17.99 3.94 -1.01
C GLU A 61 -18.65 2.78 -1.75
N THR A 62 -19.39 3.06 -2.82
CA THR A 62 -20.03 2.05 -3.68
C THR A 62 -19.03 1.07 -4.29
N LEU A 63 -17.73 1.42 -4.32
CA LEU A 63 -16.66 0.57 -4.82
C LEU A 63 -16.25 -0.55 -3.86
N ILE A 64 -16.67 -0.51 -2.59
CA ILE A 64 -16.34 -1.55 -1.60
C ILE A 64 -16.77 -2.94 -2.09
N GLY A 65 -15.86 -3.92 -2.00
CA GLY A 65 -16.04 -5.29 -2.49
C GLY A 65 -15.71 -5.48 -3.98
N GLN A 66 -15.38 -4.41 -4.70
CA GLN A 66 -15.02 -4.47 -6.11
C GLN A 66 -13.50 -4.42 -6.32
N ILE A 67 -13.05 -4.96 -7.45
CA ILE A 67 -11.67 -4.80 -7.92
C ILE A 67 -11.64 -3.69 -8.96
N VAL A 68 -10.86 -2.65 -8.69
CA VAL A 68 -10.74 -1.47 -9.54
C VAL A 68 -9.29 -1.25 -9.99
N ASN A 69 -9.11 -0.58 -11.12
CA ASN A 69 -7.79 -0.20 -11.61
C ASN A 69 -7.38 1.15 -11.02
N VAL A 70 -6.26 1.17 -10.30
CA VAL A 70 -5.71 2.36 -9.67
C VAL A 70 -4.34 2.64 -10.25
N LYS A 71 -4.14 3.86 -10.76
CA LYS A 71 -2.82 4.33 -11.16
C LYS A 71 -2.05 4.77 -9.91
N ILE A 72 -0.92 4.14 -9.64
CA ILE A 72 -0.10 4.46 -8.47
C ILE A 72 0.67 5.75 -8.73
N THR A 73 0.44 6.77 -7.89
CA THR A 73 1.07 8.09 -7.97
C THR A 73 2.14 8.30 -6.91
N GLY A 74 2.09 7.52 -5.82
CA GLY A 74 3.08 7.61 -4.74
C GLY A 74 3.19 6.32 -3.94
N ALA A 75 4.29 6.19 -3.20
CA ALA A 75 4.53 5.04 -2.35
C ALA A 75 5.33 5.43 -1.11
N ARG A 76 4.98 4.84 0.04
CA ARG A 76 5.65 5.03 1.32
C ARG A 76 5.63 3.75 2.14
N GLY A 77 6.80 3.16 2.40
CA GLY A 77 6.90 1.86 3.08
C GLY A 77 6.04 0.83 2.34
N ASN A 78 5.19 0.10 3.06
CA ASN A 78 4.27 -0.87 2.44
C ASN A 78 2.93 -0.29 1.93
N SER A 79 2.79 1.05 1.91
CA SER A 79 1.55 1.71 1.48
C SER A 79 1.75 2.44 0.16
N LEU A 80 0.76 2.32 -0.71
CA LEU A 80 0.67 2.98 -2.01
C LEU A 80 -0.40 4.07 -1.97
N MET A 81 -0.19 5.11 -2.75
CA MET A 81 -1.15 6.17 -3.02
C MET A 81 -1.40 6.19 -4.52
N GLY A 82 -2.65 6.37 -4.90
CA GLY A 82 -3.02 6.37 -6.30
C GLY A 82 -4.34 7.07 -6.58
N GLU A 83 -4.71 7.05 -7.85
CA GLU A 83 -5.93 7.65 -8.36
C GLU A 83 -6.68 6.59 -9.18
N LEU A 84 -8.00 6.57 -9.04
CA LEU A 84 -8.87 5.70 -9.81
C LEU A 84 -8.75 6.05 -11.30
N THR A 85 -8.70 5.03 -12.15
CA THR A 85 -8.59 5.17 -13.61
C THR A 85 -9.92 4.96 -14.29
#